data_AF-A0A9P4TAD2-F1
#
_entry.id   AF-A0A9P4TAD2-F1
#
_cell.length_a   1.000
_cell.length_b   1.000
_cell.length_c   1.000
_cell.angle_alpha   90.00
_cell.angle_beta   90.00
_cell.angle_gamma   90.00
#
_symmetry.space_group_name_H-M   'P 1'
#
loop_
_entity.id
_entity.type
_entity.pdbx_description
1 polymer ?
#
loop_
_entity_poly.entity_id
_entity_poly.type
_entity_poly.pdbx_seq_one_letter_code
_entity_poly.pdbx_strand_id
1 'polypeptide(L)'
;MSDRDRQPGQLIADYFLGMDIARRLLAFCTDPYWSRVWIVQEIFLAKSVRIQYADSRLDNIDQLCSRIQSISTWMKPGEQIHNCPGHEHLSEILESPAARLLAKRRTWQTPDNRRFVIPWDSGFGTLGCADVRDRVYAMSALMDPKLAIIPDYSKSASELFESIFEEHLKRNSTFSGPIWNLQSMFELDDKDPVIQRAKQHGSPEWLSTGTLAAYGRTMAINDIDRSSSASRAYQGSDDDALARMRAEWSEQTRRRRAAKERSARALKSGQ
;
A
#
# COMPACT_ATOMS: atom_id res chain seq x y z
N MET A 1 -8.28 40.56 -18.24
CA MET A 1 -9.33 39.71 -17.64
C MET A 1 -8.99 39.50 -16.18
N SER A 2 -9.87 39.89 -15.26
CA SER A 2 -9.64 39.76 -13.82
C SER A 2 -9.81 38.30 -13.41
N ASP A 3 -9.04 37.84 -12.42
CA ASP A 3 -9.01 36.47 -11.91
C ASP A 3 -10.36 35.97 -11.35
N ARG A 4 -11.36 36.87 -11.26
CA ARG A 4 -12.71 36.59 -10.76
C ARG A 4 -13.68 36.01 -11.80
N ASP A 5 -13.31 36.00 -13.08
CA ASP A 5 -14.22 35.57 -14.18
C ASP A 5 -13.91 34.16 -14.72
N ARG A 6 -12.96 33.43 -14.14
CA ARG A 6 -12.64 32.06 -14.56
C ARG A 6 -13.60 31.08 -13.90
N GLN A 7 -14.29 30.26 -14.70
CA GLN A 7 -15.08 29.15 -14.18
C GLN A 7 -14.18 28.24 -13.30
N PRO A 8 -14.72 27.62 -12.22
CA PRO A 8 -13.94 26.73 -11.36
C PRO A 8 -13.22 25.59 -12.10
N GLY A 9 -13.68 25.21 -13.31
CA GLY A 9 -13.00 24.27 -14.19
C GLY A 9 -11.81 24.84 -14.99
N GLN A 10 -11.77 26.15 -15.25
CA GLN A 10 -10.74 26.80 -16.08
C GLN A 10 -9.44 27.07 -15.31
N LEU A 11 -9.53 27.39 -14.01
CA LEU A 11 -8.37 27.54 -13.11
C LEU A 11 -7.66 26.20 -12.83
N ILE A 12 -8.36 25.08 -13.04
CA ILE A 12 -7.80 23.72 -12.88
C ILE A 12 -7.02 23.29 -14.13
N ALA A 13 -7.46 23.72 -15.31
CA ALA A 13 -6.79 23.45 -16.58
C ALA A 13 -5.48 24.26 -16.68
N ASP A 14 -5.48 25.54 -16.32
CA ASP A 14 -4.31 26.42 -16.45
C ASP A 14 -3.14 26.06 -15.53
N TYR A 15 -3.39 25.39 -14.40
CA TYR A 15 -2.33 24.95 -13.47
C TYR A 15 -1.76 23.57 -13.86
N PHE A 16 -2.41 22.82 -14.78
CA PHE A 16 -2.12 21.41 -15.09
C PHE A 16 -2.10 21.00 -16.59
N LEU A 17 -2.08 21.95 -17.56
CA LEU A 17 -2.13 21.66 -19.02
C LEU A 17 -0.79 21.53 -19.80
N GLY A 18 0.37 21.66 -19.15
CA GLY A 18 1.68 21.43 -19.80
C GLY A 18 2.19 19.98 -19.69
N MET A 19 2.93 19.50 -20.70
CA MET A 19 3.62 18.18 -20.70
C MET A 19 4.48 17.92 -19.44
N ASP A 20 4.93 18.97 -18.75
CA ASP A 20 5.72 18.85 -17.52
C ASP A 20 4.91 18.42 -16.30
N ILE A 21 3.58 18.52 -16.34
CA ILE A 21 2.74 18.27 -15.16
C ILE A 21 2.58 16.79 -14.86
N ALA A 22 2.34 15.94 -15.87
CA ALA A 22 2.29 14.49 -15.65
C ALA A 22 3.62 14.00 -15.06
N ARG A 23 4.75 14.54 -15.53
CA ARG A 23 6.08 14.25 -15.00
C ARG A 23 6.28 14.75 -13.57
N ARG A 24 5.83 15.98 -13.24
CA ARG A 24 5.91 16.52 -11.88
C ARG A 24 5.02 15.76 -10.90
N LEU A 25 3.79 15.43 -11.32
CA LEU A 25 2.87 14.60 -10.54
C LEU A 25 3.44 13.21 -10.33
N LEU A 26 4.03 12.61 -11.37
CA LEU A 26 4.73 11.33 -11.24
C LEU A 26 5.88 11.43 -10.24
N ALA A 27 6.79 12.40 -10.39
CA ALA A 27 7.91 12.61 -9.48
C ALA A 27 7.46 12.80 -8.03
N PHE A 28 6.39 13.57 -7.82
CA PHE A 28 5.78 13.74 -6.51
C PHE A 28 5.20 12.44 -5.96
N CYS A 29 4.42 11.71 -6.78
CA CYS A 29 3.73 10.49 -6.38
C CYS A 29 4.68 9.32 -6.11
N THR A 30 5.86 9.32 -6.74
CA THR A 30 6.93 8.32 -6.56
C THR A 30 8.00 8.76 -5.56
N ASP A 31 7.87 9.95 -4.95
CA ASP A 31 8.80 10.41 -3.94
C ASP A 31 8.92 9.38 -2.79
N PRO A 32 10.15 9.03 -2.34
CA PRO A 32 10.38 8.08 -1.26
C PRO A 32 9.61 8.39 0.03
N TYR A 33 9.24 9.65 0.28
CA TYR A 33 8.37 10.07 1.36
C TYR A 33 7.10 9.21 1.45
N TRP A 34 6.42 8.98 0.34
CA TRP A 34 5.15 8.22 0.26
C TRP A 34 5.31 6.74 0.58
N SER A 35 6.54 6.22 0.50
CA SER A 35 6.82 4.83 0.82
C SER A 35 6.98 4.58 2.32
N ARG A 36 7.11 5.60 3.16
CA ARG A 36 7.35 5.44 4.61
C ARG A 36 6.08 4.94 5.29
N VAL A 37 6.15 3.90 6.12
CA VAL A 37 4.96 3.41 6.84
C VAL A 37 4.29 4.45 7.74
N TRP A 38 5.09 5.31 8.38
CA TRP A 38 4.60 6.36 9.30
C TRP A 38 3.69 7.40 8.64
N ILE A 39 3.77 7.55 7.30
CA ILE A 39 2.92 8.48 6.56
C ILE A 39 1.42 8.14 6.69
N VAL A 40 1.09 6.87 6.98
CA VAL A 40 -0.30 6.41 7.08
C VAL A 40 -1.01 7.16 8.21
N GLN A 41 -0.41 7.23 9.40
CA GLN A 41 -0.95 7.98 10.53
C GLN A 41 -1.04 9.47 10.23
N GLU A 42 0.04 10.05 9.70
CA GLU A 42 0.13 11.47 9.36
C GLU A 42 -0.99 11.91 8.42
N ILE A 43 -1.39 11.05 7.48
CA ILE A 43 -2.38 11.38 6.46
C ILE A 43 -3.81 10.98 6.84
N PHE A 44 -3.99 9.84 7.52
CA PHE A 44 -5.32 9.34 7.86
C PHE A 44 -5.90 10.05 9.08
N LEU A 45 -5.08 10.32 10.10
CA LEU A 45 -5.55 10.94 11.35
C LEU A 45 -5.59 12.47 11.29
N ALA A 46 -4.93 13.08 10.30
CA ALA A 46 -4.92 14.52 10.16
C ALA A 46 -6.31 15.07 9.81
N LYS A 47 -6.72 16.11 10.56
CA LYS A 47 -7.95 16.88 10.30
C LYS A 47 -7.86 17.66 8.97
N SER A 48 -6.67 18.12 8.63
CA SER A 48 -6.36 18.83 7.39
C SER A 48 -4.92 18.52 7.01
N VAL A 49 -4.69 18.20 5.73
CA VAL A 49 -3.35 17.93 5.20
C VAL A 49 -3.03 18.99 4.16
N ARG A 50 -1.95 19.72 4.41
CA ARG A 50 -1.32 20.65 3.46
C ARG A 50 0.02 20.08 3.07
N ILE A 51 0.32 20.10 1.78
CA ILE A 51 1.55 19.54 1.23
C ILE A 51 2.37 20.67 0.63
N GLN A 52 3.63 20.78 1.06
CA GLN A 52 4.63 21.62 0.41
C GLN A 52 5.60 20.70 -0.32
N TYR A 53 5.80 20.92 -1.61
CA TYR A 53 6.74 20.15 -2.43
C TYR A 53 7.51 21.10 -3.35
N ALA A 54 8.81 21.25 -3.10
CA ALA A 54 9.63 22.29 -3.70
C ALA A 54 9.00 23.70 -3.51
N ASP A 55 8.79 24.43 -4.59
CA ASP A 55 8.15 25.75 -4.65
C ASP A 55 6.61 25.69 -4.72
N SER A 56 6.04 24.48 -4.75
CA SER A 56 4.61 24.25 -4.94
C SER A 56 3.92 23.88 -3.63
N ARG A 57 2.68 24.35 -3.48
CA ARG A 57 1.84 24.09 -2.30
C ARG A 57 0.47 23.55 -2.72
N LEU A 58 0.01 22.54 -1.99
CA LEU A 58 -1.34 21.99 -2.09
C LEU A 58 -2.02 22.14 -0.72
N ASP A 59 -3.03 23.01 -0.64
CA ASP A 59 -3.74 23.27 0.62
C ASP A 59 -4.82 22.25 0.97
N ASN A 60 -5.21 21.42 0.00
CA ASN A 60 -6.21 20.39 0.21
C ASN A 60 -5.82 19.11 -0.54
N ILE A 61 -5.44 18.08 0.23
CA ILE A 61 -5.09 16.75 -0.28
C ILE A 61 -6.24 16.08 -1.05
N ASP A 62 -7.50 16.42 -0.77
CA ASP A 62 -8.65 15.85 -1.47
C ASP A 62 -8.69 16.27 -2.95
N GLN A 63 -8.12 17.44 -3.28
CA GLN A 63 -7.96 17.85 -4.67
C GLN A 63 -7.01 16.92 -5.42
N LEU A 64 -5.93 16.49 -4.78
CA LEU A 64 -5.00 15.51 -5.34
C LEU A 64 -5.65 14.13 -5.45
N CYS A 65 -6.35 13.65 -4.41
CA CYS A 65 -7.12 12.41 -4.45
C CYS A 65 -8.12 12.39 -5.62
N SER A 66 -8.82 13.51 -5.84
CA SER A 66 -9.82 13.63 -6.90
C SER A 66 -9.19 13.54 -8.29
N ARG A 67 -7.98 14.08 -8.47
CA ARG A 67 -7.26 14.03 -9.74
C ARG A 67 -6.69 12.66 -10.06
N ILE A 68 -6.09 12.01 -9.07
CA ILE A 68 -5.65 10.61 -9.23
C ILE A 68 -6.84 9.73 -9.59
N GLN A 69 -8.01 9.99 -8.99
CA GLN A 69 -9.25 9.30 -9.37
C GLN A 69 -9.68 9.59 -10.81
N SER A 70 -9.62 10.86 -11.26
CA SER A 70 -9.93 11.21 -12.65
C SER A 70 -9.04 10.47 -13.65
N ILE A 71 -7.73 10.37 -13.35
CA ILE A 71 -6.80 9.58 -14.16
C ILE A 71 -7.25 8.12 -14.24
N SER A 72 -7.60 7.51 -13.10
CA SER A 72 -8.10 6.14 -13.04
C SER A 72 -9.39 5.95 -13.86
N THR A 73 -10.30 6.93 -13.84
CA THR A 73 -11.54 6.85 -14.64
C THR A 73 -11.31 6.98 -16.14
N TRP A 74 -10.32 7.77 -16.57
CA TRP A 74 -9.96 7.91 -17.99
C TRP A 74 -9.23 6.67 -18.52
N MET A 75 -8.51 5.95 -17.66
CA MET A 75 -7.78 4.73 -18.03
C MET A 75 -8.65 3.47 -18.18
N LYS A 76 -9.98 3.59 -18.18
CA LYS A 76 -10.86 2.43 -18.28
C LYS A 76 -10.70 1.72 -19.65
N PRO A 77 -10.69 0.37 -19.67
CA PRO A 77 -10.50 -0.40 -20.90
C PRO A 77 -11.55 -0.03 -21.96
N GLY A 78 -11.09 0.36 -23.15
CA GLY A 78 -11.96 0.70 -24.29
C GLY A 78 -11.92 2.19 -24.68
N GLU A 79 -11.40 3.08 -23.83
CA GLU A 79 -11.18 4.48 -24.19
C GLU A 79 -9.76 4.67 -24.75
N GLN A 80 -9.64 5.10 -26.01
CA GLN A 80 -8.36 5.40 -26.64
C GLN A 80 -7.84 6.76 -26.13
N ILE A 81 -6.91 6.74 -25.18
CA ILE A 81 -6.23 7.95 -24.64
C ILE A 81 -4.99 8.32 -25.47
N HIS A 82 -4.80 7.73 -26.65
CA HIS A 82 -3.56 7.85 -27.44
C HIS A 82 -3.15 9.28 -27.84
N ASN A 83 -4.02 10.28 -27.59
CA ASN A 83 -3.76 11.68 -27.93
C ASN A 83 -3.68 12.63 -26.71
N CYS A 84 -3.62 12.11 -25.47
CA CYS A 84 -3.41 12.97 -24.30
C CYS A 84 -1.90 13.09 -24.00
N PRO A 85 -1.31 14.30 -24.05
CA PRO A 85 0.07 14.50 -23.64
C PRO A 85 0.33 13.99 -22.21
N GLY A 86 1.36 13.17 -22.02
CA GLY A 86 1.71 12.60 -20.71
C GLY A 86 0.98 11.30 -20.35
N HIS A 87 0.22 10.70 -21.28
CA HIS A 87 -0.45 9.40 -21.06
C HIS A 87 0.53 8.30 -20.61
N GLU A 88 1.79 8.38 -21.05
CA GLU A 88 2.87 7.44 -20.74
C GLU A 88 3.19 7.37 -19.25
N HIS A 89 2.85 8.40 -18.48
CA HIS A 89 3.08 8.47 -17.04
C HIS A 89 1.86 8.05 -16.20
N LEU A 90 0.67 7.96 -16.79
CA LEU A 90 -0.57 7.77 -16.02
C LEU A 90 -0.60 6.42 -15.30
N SER A 91 -0.17 5.34 -15.95
CA SER A 91 -0.09 4.02 -15.32
C SER A 91 0.86 4.04 -14.12
N GLU A 92 2.00 4.71 -14.24
CA GLU A 92 3.01 4.77 -13.17
C GLU A 92 2.52 5.64 -12.00
N ILE A 93 1.79 6.72 -12.30
CA ILE A 93 1.12 7.54 -11.27
C ILE A 93 0.11 6.70 -10.49
N LEU A 94 -0.74 5.92 -11.15
CA LEU A 94 -1.76 5.11 -10.48
C LEU A 94 -1.15 4.00 -9.59
N GLU A 95 -0.03 3.40 -10.02
CA GLU A 95 0.67 2.36 -9.26
C GLU A 95 1.62 2.92 -8.17
N SER A 96 1.79 4.24 -8.13
CA SER A 96 2.68 4.89 -7.18
C SER A 96 2.27 4.67 -5.71
N PRO A 97 3.22 4.77 -4.75
CA PRO A 97 2.89 4.72 -3.33
C PRO A 97 1.90 5.81 -2.90
N ALA A 98 2.03 7.03 -3.43
CA ALA A 98 1.12 8.13 -3.12
C ALA A 98 -0.31 7.81 -3.55
N ALA A 99 -0.52 7.39 -4.81
CA ALA A 99 -1.85 7.11 -5.33
C ALA A 99 -2.57 6.02 -4.53
N ARG A 100 -1.87 4.91 -4.22
CA ARG A 100 -2.42 3.81 -3.42
C ARG A 100 -2.81 4.26 -2.01
N LEU A 101 -1.96 5.04 -1.35
CA LEU A 101 -2.24 5.58 -0.02
C LEU A 101 -3.44 6.54 -0.02
N LEU A 102 -3.49 7.45 -1.00
CA LEU A 102 -4.54 8.46 -1.13
C LEU A 102 -5.90 7.84 -1.47
N ALA A 103 -5.91 6.81 -2.33
CA ALA A 103 -7.11 6.02 -2.60
C ALA A 103 -7.66 5.39 -1.32
N LYS A 104 -6.80 4.75 -0.52
CA LYS A 104 -7.20 4.16 0.76
C LYS A 104 -7.67 5.19 1.78
N ARG A 105 -7.01 6.34 1.87
CA ARG A 105 -7.42 7.44 2.75
C ARG A 105 -8.82 7.92 2.40
N ARG A 106 -9.09 8.13 1.10
CA ARG A 106 -10.40 8.57 0.62
C ARG A 106 -11.49 7.59 1.02
N THR A 107 -11.27 6.29 0.80
CA THR A 107 -12.20 5.24 1.22
C THR A 107 -12.39 5.27 2.74
N TRP A 108 -11.32 5.37 3.52
CA TRP A 108 -11.39 5.40 4.99
C TRP A 108 -12.14 6.61 5.55
N GLN A 109 -12.13 7.76 4.85
CA GLN A 109 -12.81 8.97 5.30
C GLN A 109 -14.31 9.00 5.01
N THR A 110 -14.86 8.07 4.23
CA THR A 110 -16.31 8.03 4.04
C THR A 110 -16.99 7.51 5.32
N PRO A 111 -18.13 8.08 5.74
CA PRO A 111 -18.80 7.68 6.99
C PRO A 111 -19.04 6.16 7.10
N ASP A 112 -19.41 5.52 5.99
CA ASP A 112 -19.75 4.09 5.94
C ASP A 112 -18.51 3.16 5.99
N ASN A 113 -17.34 3.68 5.62
CA ASN A 113 -16.10 2.92 5.52
C ASN A 113 -15.03 3.34 6.52
N ARG A 114 -15.36 4.22 7.48
CA ARG A 114 -14.47 4.58 8.60
C ARG A 114 -14.36 3.42 9.59
N ARG A 115 -13.81 2.32 9.08
CA ARG A 115 -13.52 1.06 9.77
C ARG A 115 -12.07 1.08 10.24
N PHE A 116 -11.76 0.13 11.10
CA PHE A 116 -10.41 -0.11 11.54
C PHE A 116 -9.53 -0.56 10.36
N VAL A 117 -8.32 -0.02 10.30
CA VAL A 117 -7.29 -0.47 9.38
C VAL A 117 -6.77 -1.81 9.86
N ILE A 118 -6.60 -2.74 8.92
CA ILE A 118 -5.95 -4.02 9.16
C ILE A 118 -4.57 -3.94 8.48
N PRO A 119 -3.46 -3.84 9.24
CA PRO A 119 -2.13 -3.65 8.67
C PRO A 119 -1.71 -4.76 7.71
N TRP A 120 -2.21 -5.97 7.99
CA TRP A 120 -1.95 -7.19 7.21
C TRP A 120 -2.94 -7.40 6.06
N ASP A 121 -3.74 -6.39 5.72
CA ASP A 121 -4.45 -6.37 4.45
C ASP A 121 -3.54 -5.89 3.31
N SER A 122 -3.89 -6.31 2.09
CA SER A 122 -3.10 -6.36 0.85
C SER A 122 -2.51 -5.04 0.33
N GLY A 123 -2.60 -3.91 1.04
CA GLY A 123 -2.08 -2.63 0.53
C GLY A 123 -1.22 -1.81 1.48
N PHE A 124 -0.93 -2.29 2.69
CA PHE A 124 -0.03 -1.60 3.62
C PHE A 124 1.31 -2.31 3.82
N GLY A 125 1.37 -3.63 3.60
CA GLY A 125 2.57 -4.44 3.80
C GLY A 125 3.78 -4.07 2.91
N THR A 126 3.56 -3.30 1.83
CA THR A 126 4.62 -2.86 0.91
C THR A 126 5.29 -1.55 1.33
N LEU A 127 4.77 -0.87 2.35
CA LEU A 127 5.39 0.34 2.86
C LEU A 127 6.75 0.03 3.51
N GLY A 128 7.70 0.91 3.24
CA GLY A 128 9.06 0.89 3.75
C GLY A 128 9.13 1.32 5.21
N CYS A 129 9.93 0.58 5.95
CA CYS A 129 10.25 0.82 7.35
C CYS A 129 11.69 0.34 7.62
N ALA A 130 12.36 0.98 8.57
CA ALA A 130 13.66 0.51 9.04
C ALA A 130 13.49 -0.67 10.00
N ASP A 131 12.46 -0.59 10.85
CA ASP A 131 12.04 -1.64 11.76
C ASP A 131 10.77 -2.33 11.23
N VAL A 132 10.77 -3.66 11.13
CA VAL A 132 9.61 -4.41 10.63
C VAL A 132 8.38 -4.28 11.52
N ARG A 133 8.56 -3.98 12.81
CA ARG A 133 7.47 -3.76 13.78
C ARG A 133 6.67 -2.50 13.48
N ASP A 134 7.28 -1.51 12.84
CA ASP A 134 6.62 -0.25 12.45
C ASP A 134 5.46 -0.51 11.48
N ARG A 135 5.48 -1.61 10.72
CA ARG A 135 4.35 -2.02 9.86
C ARG A 135 3.04 -2.17 10.63
N VAL A 136 3.11 -2.47 11.93
CA VAL A 136 1.95 -2.50 12.83
C VAL A 136 1.88 -1.26 13.71
N TYR A 137 2.99 -0.83 14.31
CA TYR A 137 2.98 0.30 15.24
C TYR A 137 2.57 1.62 14.58
N ALA A 138 2.95 1.85 13.33
CA ALA A 138 2.52 3.02 12.56
C ALA A 138 1.03 2.99 12.20
N MET A 139 0.29 1.94 12.54
CA MET A 139 -1.15 1.81 12.28
C MET A 139 -1.97 1.56 13.54
N SER A 140 -1.35 1.41 14.70
CA SER A 140 -2.04 1.04 15.95
C SER A 140 -3.22 1.95 16.29
N ALA A 141 -3.08 3.26 16.09
CA ALA A 141 -4.14 4.25 16.31
C ALA A 141 -5.29 4.18 15.28
N LEU A 142 -5.11 3.48 14.17
CA LEU A 142 -6.12 3.24 13.13
C LEU A 142 -6.76 1.85 13.22
N MET A 143 -6.19 0.96 14.04
CA MET A 143 -6.67 -0.41 14.25
C MET A 143 -7.82 -0.45 15.25
N ASP A 144 -8.44 -1.63 15.42
CA ASP A 144 -9.45 -1.85 16.45
C ASP A 144 -8.82 -1.58 17.83
N PRO A 145 -9.32 -0.58 18.60
CA PRO A 145 -8.79 -0.23 19.91
C PRO A 145 -8.77 -1.41 20.87
N LYS A 146 -9.66 -2.39 20.67
CA LYS A 146 -9.64 -3.61 21.47
C LYS A 146 -8.30 -4.31 21.34
N LEU A 147 -7.65 -4.34 20.17
CA LEU A 147 -6.35 -5.01 19.99
C LEU A 147 -5.26 -4.41 20.90
N ALA A 148 -5.47 -3.18 21.40
CA ALA A 148 -4.67 -2.55 22.45
C ALA A 148 -3.15 -2.61 22.20
N ILE A 149 -2.74 -2.50 20.93
CA ILE A 149 -1.33 -2.58 20.55
C ILE A 149 -0.62 -1.29 20.96
N ILE A 150 0.17 -1.36 22.02
CA ILE A 150 1.05 -0.29 22.46
C ILE A 150 2.45 -0.56 21.86
N PRO A 151 3.06 0.41 21.16
CA PRO A 151 4.41 0.27 20.66
C PRO A 151 5.39 -0.06 21.79
N ASP A 152 6.08 -1.20 21.66
CA ASP A 152 7.03 -1.71 22.63
C ASP A 152 8.23 -2.32 21.90
N TYR A 153 9.26 -1.51 21.71
CA TYR A 153 10.47 -1.92 20.99
C TYR A 153 11.38 -2.84 21.81
N SER A 154 11.01 -3.20 23.04
CA SER A 154 11.68 -4.28 23.76
C SER A 154 11.30 -5.65 23.22
N LYS A 155 10.11 -5.78 22.60
CA LYS A 155 9.62 -7.03 21.98
C LYS A 155 10.22 -7.25 20.61
N SER A 156 10.69 -8.45 20.33
CA SER A 156 11.02 -8.90 18.98
C SER A 156 9.79 -8.90 18.05
N ALA A 157 10.04 -8.98 16.73
CA ALA A 157 8.96 -9.11 15.76
C ALA A 157 8.17 -10.42 15.93
N SER A 158 8.82 -11.52 16.33
CA SER A 158 8.17 -12.80 16.62
C SER A 158 7.26 -12.72 17.85
N GLU A 159 7.69 -12.03 18.93
CA GLU A 159 6.83 -11.81 20.11
C GLU A 159 5.64 -10.90 19.79
N LEU A 160 5.85 -9.86 18.98
CA LEU A 160 4.76 -9.01 18.51
C LEU A 160 3.76 -9.81 17.66
N PHE A 161 4.24 -10.63 16.72
CA PHE A 161 3.41 -11.54 15.94
C PHE A 161 2.55 -12.42 16.85
N GLU A 162 3.17 -13.11 17.82
CA GLU A 162 2.48 -14.02 18.74
C GLU A 162 1.36 -13.29 19.49
N SER A 163 1.65 -12.10 20.02
CA SER A 163 0.65 -11.31 20.74
C SER A 163 -0.55 -10.89 19.90
N ILE A 164 -0.33 -10.51 18.64
CA ILE A 164 -1.40 -10.12 17.72
C ILE A 164 -2.21 -11.36 17.30
N PHE A 165 -1.51 -12.46 17.05
CA PHE A 165 -2.09 -13.72 16.62
C PHE A 165 -3.00 -14.32 17.68
N GLU A 166 -2.53 -14.41 18.93
CA GLU A 166 -3.33 -14.89 20.06
C GLU A 166 -4.58 -14.02 20.28
N GLU A 167 -4.43 -12.70 20.21
CA GLU A 167 -5.56 -11.80 20.41
C GLU A 167 -6.58 -11.91 19.26
N HIS A 168 -6.12 -12.16 18.03
CA HIS A 168 -7.02 -12.43 16.91
C HIS A 168 -7.78 -13.76 17.09
N LEU A 169 -7.10 -14.82 17.55
CA LEU A 169 -7.71 -16.13 17.82
C LEU A 169 -8.78 -16.05 18.91
N LYS A 170 -8.55 -15.28 19.97
CA LYS A 170 -9.54 -15.10 21.05
C LYS A 170 -10.84 -14.46 20.56
N ARG A 171 -10.78 -13.66 19.50
CA ARG A 171 -11.91 -12.84 19.03
C ARG A 171 -12.65 -13.42 17.86
N ASN A 172 -11.93 -14.09 16.96
CA ASN A 172 -12.49 -14.65 15.75
C ASN A 172 -12.40 -16.17 15.84
N SER A 173 -13.55 -16.82 15.99
CA SER A 173 -13.65 -18.28 15.91
C SER A 173 -13.33 -18.80 14.50
N THR A 174 -13.45 -17.93 13.49
CA THR A 174 -13.08 -18.21 12.10
C THR A 174 -11.76 -17.57 11.74
N PHE A 175 -10.85 -18.44 11.31
CA PHE A 175 -9.51 -18.06 10.91
C PHE A 175 -9.57 -17.27 9.59
N SER A 176 -9.26 -15.97 9.63
CA SER A 176 -9.17 -15.18 8.39
C SER A 176 -7.80 -15.35 7.76
N GLY A 177 -7.74 -15.82 6.50
CA GLY A 177 -6.49 -15.97 5.73
C GLY A 177 -5.55 -14.74 5.74
N PRO A 178 -6.04 -13.48 5.80
CA PRO A 178 -5.17 -12.31 5.81
C PRO A 178 -4.19 -12.22 6.98
N ILE A 179 -4.47 -12.81 8.15
CA ILE A 179 -3.56 -12.67 9.30
C ILE A 179 -2.18 -13.28 9.04
N TRP A 180 -2.07 -14.26 8.15
CA TRP A 180 -0.78 -14.83 7.76
C TRP A 180 0.11 -13.87 6.98
N ASN A 181 -0.44 -12.79 6.43
CA ASN A 181 0.38 -11.73 5.86
C ASN A 181 1.29 -11.09 6.92
N LEU A 182 0.94 -11.17 8.23
CA LEU A 182 1.82 -10.74 9.32
C LEU A 182 3.17 -11.48 9.33
N GLN A 183 3.20 -12.76 8.95
CA GLN A 183 4.45 -13.52 8.89
C GLN A 183 5.41 -12.86 7.90
N SER A 184 4.94 -12.62 6.67
CA SER A 184 5.70 -11.95 5.62
C SER A 184 6.05 -10.50 6.01
N MET A 185 5.12 -9.78 6.64
CA MET A 185 5.36 -8.41 7.12
C MET A 185 6.41 -8.34 8.22
N PHE A 186 6.53 -9.35 9.07
CA PHE A 186 7.58 -9.38 10.08
C PHE A 186 8.84 -10.10 9.63
N GLU A 187 8.89 -10.53 8.37
CA GLU A 187 10.03 -11.22 7.76
C GLU A 187 10.40 -12.49 8.54
N LEU A 188 9.39 -13.17 9.09
CA LEU A 188 9.55 -14.37 9.90
C LEU A 188 9.70 -15.62 9.02
N ASP A 189 10.73 -16.42 9.31
CA ASP A 189 10.98 -17.68 8.62
C ASP A 189 9.90 -18.71 8.95
N ASP A 190 9.58 -19.59 8.01
CA ASP A 190 8.64 -20.68 8.25
C ASP A 190 9.07 -21.59 9.41
N LYS A 191 10.36 -21.67 9.71
CA LYS A 191 10.93 -22.45 10.82
C LYS A 191 10.93 -21.69 12.15
N ASP A 192 10.50 -20.42 12.20
CA ASP A 192 10.38 -19.68 13.45
C ASP A 192 9.45 -20.46 14.40
N PRO A 193 9.86 -20.72 15.66
CA PRO A 193 9.06 -21.48 16.61
C PRO A 193 7.64 -20.92 16.81
N VAL A 194 7.48 -19.60 16.77
CA VAL A 194 6.17 -18.94 16.89
C VAL A 194 5.30 -19.28 15.70
N ILE A 195 5.84 -19.26 14.48
CA ILE A 195 5.12 -19.63 13.25
C ILE A 195 4.73 -21.10 13.27
N GLN A 196 5.62 -21.99 13.73
CA GLN A 196 5.31 -23.41 13.86
C GLN A 196 4.19 -23.67 14.87
N ARG A 197 4.22 -23.01 16.05
CA ARG A 197 3.12 -23.09 17.03
C ARG A 197 1.81 -22.55 16.45
N ALA A 198 1.85 -21.38 15.83
CA ALA A 198 0.68 -20.75 15.21
C ALA A 198 0.03 -21.68 14.16
N LYS A 199 0.84 -22.38 13.34
CA LYS A 199 0.35 -23.35 12.35
C LYS A 199 -0.27 -24.60 12.97
N GLN A 200 0.14 -25.01 14.18
CA GLN A 200 -0.49 -26.11 14.91
C GLN A 200 -1.87 -25.72 15.46
N HIS A 201 -2.07 -24.44 15.80
CA HIS A 201 -3.34 -23.91 16.28
C HIS A 201 -4.33 -23.55 15.17
N GLY A 202 -3.84 -23.14 13.98
CA GLY A 202 -4.68 -22.93 12.81
C GLY A 202 -5.04 -24.25 12.12
N SER A 203 -6.32 -24.51 11.85
CA SER A 203 -6.77 -25.75 11.17
C SER A 203 -5.90 -26.07 9.93
N PRO A 204 -5.44 -27.32 9.72
CA PRO A 204 -4.57 -27.68 8.59
C PRO A 204 -5.14 -27.39 7.19
N GLU A 205 -6.47 -27.25 7.06
CA GLU A 205 -7.16 -27.14 5.75
C GLU A 205 -6.84 -25.86 4.97
N TRP A 206 -6.44 -24.75 5.60
CA TRP A 206 -6.14 -23.50 4.87
C TRP A 206 -4.68 -23.42 4.36
N LEU A 207 -3.75 -24.18 4.94
CA LEU A 207 -2.34 -24.24 4.51
C LEU A 207 -2.18 -24.91 3.13
N SER A 208 -3.14 -25.74 2.73
CA SER A 208 -3.09 -26.53 1.49
C SER A 208 -3.58 -25.75 0.25
N THR A 209 -4.33 -24.66 0.44
CA THR A 209 -4.75 -23.79 -0.66
C THR A 209 -3.70 -22.69 -0.82
N GLY A 210 -3.02 -22.64 -1.97
CA GLY A 210 -1.90 -21.72 -2.29
C GLY A 210 -2.26 -20.22 -2.35
N THR A 211 -3.08 -19.75 -1.41
CA THR A 211 -3.76 -18.47 -1.34
C THR A 211 -2.81 -17.30 -1.03
N LEU A 212 -1.63 -17.59 -0.45
CA LEU A 212 -0.59 -16.59 -0.18
C LEU A 212 -0.08 -15.87 -1.45
N ALA A 213 -0.16 -16.48 -2.64
CA ALA A 213 0.30 -15.88 -3.89
C ALA A 213 -0.80 -15.17 -4.72
N ALA A 214 -2.07 -15.37 -4.38
CA ALA A 214 -3.21 -14.86 -5.15
C ALA A 214 -3.74 -13.52 -4.62
N TYR A 215 -3.63 -13.26 -3.31
CA TYR A 215 -4.26 -12.08 -2.69
C TYR A 215 -3.57 -10.74 -2.97
N GLY A 216 -2.29 -10.74 -3.35
CA GLY A 216 -1.56 -9.51 -3.69
C GLY A 216 -1.94 -8.88 -5.04
N ARG A 217 -2.68 -9.61 -5.90
CA ARG A 217 -2.99 -9.17 -7.28
C ARG A 217 -4.38 -8.56 -7.46
N THR A 218 -5.35 -8.91 -6.62
CA THR A 218 -6.77 -8.74 -6.98
C THR A 218 -7.40 -7.42 -6.50
N MET A 219 -6.69 -6.52 -5.80
CA MET A 219 -7.34 -5.36 -5.14
C MET A 219 -6.87 -3.97 -5.53
N ALA A 220 -5.81 -3.81 -6.35
CA ALA A 220 -5.43 -2.47 -6.85
C ALA A 220 -6.50 -1.86 -7.78
N ILE A 221 -7.30 -2.69 -8.45
CA ILE A 221 -8.35 -2.24 -9.38
C ILE A 221 -9.77 -2.41 -8.76
N ASN A 222 -9.97 -3.38 -7.86
CA ASN A 222 -11.31 -3.71 -7.36
C ASN A 222 -11.79 -2.88 -6.15
N ASP A 223 -10.91 -2.18 -5.43
CA ASP A 223 -11.32 -1.30 -4.32
C ASP A 223 -12.01 0.00 -4.80
N ILE A 224 -11.93 0.32 -6.09
CA ILE A 224 -12.63 1.45 -6.71
C ILE A 224 -14.02 1.04 -7.22
N ASP A 225 -14.29 -0.27 -7.41
CA ASP A 225 -15.43 -0.74 -8.22
C ASP A 225 -16.51 -1.53 -7.46
N ARG A 226 -16.50 -1.53 -6.12
CA ARG A 226 -17.56 -2.19 -5.33
C ARG A 226 -18.94 -1.49 -5.36
N SER A 227 -19.19 -0.62 -6.33
CA SER A 227 -20.53 -0.10 -6.64
C SER A 227 -21.07 -0.53 -8.01
N SER A 228 -20.46 -1.47 -8.74
CA SER A 228 -21.07 -1.99 -9.97
C SER A 228 -20.75 -3.46 -10.24
N SER A 229 -21.81 -4.24 -10.43
CA SER A 229 -21.79 -5.67 -10.69
C SER A 229 -21.45 -5.97 -12.16
N ALA A 230 -20.45 -6.82 -12.43
CA ALA A 230 -20.49 -7.84 -13.49
C ALA A 230 -19.24 -8.74 -13.47
N SER A 231 -19.45 -10.04 -13.65
CA SER A 231 -18.45 -11.10 -13.70
C SER A 231 -18.41 -11.73 -15.09
N ARG A 232 -17.21 -11.95 -15.67
CA ARG A 232 -16.70 -13.28 -16.11
C ARG A 232 -15.49 -13.24 -17.08
N ALA A 233 -14.60 -14.22 -16.81
CA ALA A 233 -13.80 -15.07 -17.70
C ALA A 233 -12.67 -14.48 -18.57
N TYR A 234 -11.41 -14.76 -18.19
CA TYR A 234 -10.28 -15.06 -19.09
C TYR A 234 -9.20 -15.79 -18.27
N GLN A 235 -8.88 -17.05 -18.59
CA GLN A 235 -7.79 -17.83 -17.98
C GLN A 235 -7.03 -18.51 -19.11
N GLY A 236 -5.79 -18.10 -19.36
CA GLY A 236 -4.97 -18.72 -20.41
C GLY A 236 -3.56 -18.16 -20.64
N SER A 237 -3.18 -16.98 -20.11
CA SER A 237 -1.85 -16.38 -20.36
C SER A 237 -1.05 -16.00 -19.11
N ASP A 238 -1.55 -16.29 -17.91
CA ASP A 238 -0.98 -15.74 -16.67
C ASP A 238 0.22 -16.52 -16.11
N ASP A 239 0.39 -17.80 -16.45
CA ASP A 239 1.40 -18.67 -15.83
C ASP A 239 2.85 -18.28 -16.20
N ASP A 240 3.09 -17.81 -17.42
CA ASP A 240 4.41 -17.32 -17.84
C ASP A 240 4.74 -15.92 -17.31
N ALA A 241 3.72 -15.08 -17.09
CA ALA A 241 3.89 -13.80 -16.41
C ALA A 241 4.19 -14.01 -14.91
N LEU A 242 3.51 -14.98 -14.29
CA LEU A 242 3.72 -15.42 -12.92
C LEU A 242 5.14 -15.92 -12.67
N ALA A 243 5.69 -16.74 -13.57
CA ALA A 243 7.05 -17.25 -13.47
C ALA A 243 8.10 -16.12 -13.54
N ARG A 244 7.92 -15.17 -14.45
CA ARG A 244 8.81 -14.01 -14.62
C ARG A 244 8.80 -13.10 -13.39
N MET A 245 7.63 -12.76 -12.85
CA MET A 245 7.53 -11.92 -11.66
C MET A 245 8.12 -12.58 -10.41
N ARG A 246 7.96 -13.90 -10.24
CA ARG A 246 8.58 -14.64 -9.12
C ARG A 246 10.11 -14.62 -9.21
N ALA A 247 10.65 -14.75 -10.42
CA ALA A 247 12.09 -14.65 -10.66
C ALA A 247 12.61 -13.23 -10.35
N GLU A 248 11.91 -12.20 -10.78
CA GLU A 248 12.25 -10.80 -10.51
C GLU A 248 12.21 -10.46 -9.02
N TRP A 249 11.16 -10.88 -8.30
CA TRP A 249 11.04 -10.65 -6.86
C TRP A 249 12.14 -11.35 -6.05
N SER A 250 12.44 -12.60 -6.41
CA SER A 250 13.50 -13.38 -5.78
C SER A 250 14.87 -12.71 -5.99
N GLU A 251 15.13 -12.22 -7.19
CA GLU A 251 16.36 -11.50 -7.51
C GLU A 251 16.44 -10.14 -6.80
N GLN A 252 15.33 -9.40 -6.70
CA GLN A 252 15.30 -8.12 -5.98
C GLN A 252 15.53 -8.31 -4.47
N THR A 253 14.97 -9.36 -3.89
CA THR A 253 15.19 -9.74 -2.48
C THR A 253 16.65 -10.11 -2.26
N ARG A 254 17.25 -10.89 -3.16
CA ARG A 254 18.67 -11.27 -3.12
C ARG A 254 19.59 -10.06 -3.21
N ARG A 255 19.27 -9.09 -4.08
CA ARG A 255 20.00 -7.81 -4.20
C ARG A 255 19.94 -6.98 -2.92
N ARG A 256 18.77 -6.88 -2.28
CA ARG A 256 18.61 -6.16 -1.01
C ARG A 256 19.41 -6.80 0.12
N ARG A 257 19.41 -8.14 0.21
CA ARG A 257 20.22 -8.88 1.18
C ARG A 257 21.71 -8.67 0.95
N ALA A 258 22.17 -8.80 -0.29
CA ALA A 258 23.56 -8.56 -0.66
C ALA A 258 24.01 -7.10 -0.45
N ALA A 259 23.10 -6.13 -0.58
CA ALA A 259 23.38 -4.73 -0.25
C ALA A 259 23.54 -4.52 1.26
N LYS A 260 22.63 -5.09 2.08
CA LYS A 260 22.74 -5.06 3.55
C LYS A 260 24.03 -5.72 4.04
N GLU A 261 24.40 -6.87 3.48
CA GLU A 261 25.64 -7.58 3.84
C GLU A 261 26.90 -6.81 3.44
N ARG A 262 26.89 -6.14 2.27
CA ARG A 262 28.00 -5.26 1.86
C ARG A 262 28.15 -4.06 2.78
N SER A 263 27.06 -3.38 3.14
CA SER A 263 27.11 -2.28 4.10
C SER A 263 27.62 -2.75 5.46
N ALA A 264 27.16 -3.90 5.95
CA ALA A 264 27.62 -4.48 7.22
C ALA A 264 29.11 -4.87 7.21
N ARG A 265 29.65 -5.34 6.08
CA ARG A 265 31.10 -5.62 5.93
C ARG A 265 31.93 -4.35 5.87
N ALA A 266 31.49 -3.32 5.13
CA ALA A 266 32.18 -2.04 5.04
C ALA A 266 32.31 -1.35 6.42
N LEU A 267 31.29 -1.47 7.27
CA LEU A 267 31.31 -0.98 8.65
C LEU A 267 32.31 -1.74 9.54
N LYS A 268 32.58 -3.02 9.25
CA LYS A 268 33.54 -3.83 10.02
C LYS A 268 34.99 -3.70 9.56
N SER A 269 35.22 -3.33 8.30
CA SER A 269 36.59 -3.15 7.75
C SER A 269 37.16 -1.74 7.92
N GLY A 270 36.38 -0.81 8.48
CA GLY A 270 36.80 0.56 8.77
C GLY A 270 37.22 0.81 10.23
N GLN A 271 37.43 -0.25 11.01
CA GLN A 271 38.02 -0.24 12.37
C GLN A 271 39.35 -0.98 12.34
#